data_AF-A0AA35SKR2-F1
#
_entry.id   AF-A0AA35SKR2-F1
#
_cell.length_a   1.000
_cell.length_b   1.000
_cell.length_c   1.000
_cell.angle_alpha   90.00
_cell.angle_beta   90.00
_cell.angle_gamma   90.00
#
_symmetry.space_group_name_H-M   'P 1'
#
loop_
_entity.id
_entity.type
_entity.pdbx_description
1 polymer ?
#
loop_
_entity_poly.entity_id
_entity_poly.type
_entity_poly.pdbx_seq_one_letter_code
_entity_poly.pdbx_strand_id
1 'polypeptide(L)'
;MFREVDVLLAGNKEGTVHVCIGGVFCATDVDIRAPATEEGEENHVMITCLSRDLRLLSAVVLNFDPHRQKSALYLQVMSVDLIRERYCELQHLSLLYSHVSSLLHYTSDTLRCMTEAWEDVLLTMDIKLAKYSTTLKEGASVADELLVLLACGRARSELRDFLLDELTAKGVKKIGLSLETSYTRVRKYSLNCLSSVIQALQFHLGEVLGMARWKERFGNLGISTDSLQVCIKSLGTFALKNQELQSVIDESLKSMKSFFMWIYVVILKLGEEPVPSNMKQHLNAEELKLVVHFLKKRLAKSAAGSSQSFNLELVGQYLVDEDLKIVEEKQPSFWERLLQEAELDSNAIPWLFSPSPVKSLLQLLNSLVRDVAAAFATTKETICQTFTPKPSVPLLPSTTGDSEVSKIDSKIGELVCEGKRCVYYPSARDLFLVVYGDETQQMRCCRACVRGVPGLADQEKSGTEPLNLLSVQVYNGETLSVLLEYRSSERDDVMFNAVAQLPVKPVLNLANEAFGELALEGYECHDVGRFLTQIHSLGPFHAVSMAVSGPRRLAAVFSRRTKKVRLFDVDAEEEEEEEEEEG
;
A
#
# COMPACT_ATOMS: atom_id res chain seq x y z
N MET A 1 -23.70 -14.90 -1.29
CA MET A 1 -22.40 -15.60 -1.21
C MET A 1 -21.50 -14.71 -0.38
N PHE A 2 -21.49 -14.88 0.94
CA PHE A 2 -20.64 -14.05 1.81
C PHE A 2 -19.21 -14.54 1.66
N ARG A 3 -18.33 -13.71 1.10
CA ARG A 3 -16.88 -13.97 1.09
C ARG A 3 -16.40 -13.98 2.54
N GLU A 4 -15.56 -14.94 2.89
CA GLU A 4 -14.81 -14.93 4.15
C GLU A 4 -14.07 -13.58 4.29
N VAL A 5 -14.02 -13.05 5.51
CA VAL A 5 -13.31 -11.79 5.80
C VAL A 5 -11.86 -12.13 6.08
N ASP A 6 -10.98 -11.70 5.20
CA ASP A 6 -9.55 -11.81 5.42
C ASP A 6 -9.07 -10.63 6.28
N VAL A 7 -8.43 -10.91 7.41
CA VAL A 7 -7.77 -9.89 8.24
C VAL A 7 -6.28 -10.19 8.27
N LEU A 8 -5.49 -9.20 7.82
CA LEU A 8 -4.05 -9.22 7.92
C LEU A 8 -3.64 -8.47 9.19
N LEU A 9 -2.91 -9.16 10.05
CA LEU A 9 -2.26 -8.55 11.22
C LEU A 9 -0.78 -8.38 10.92
N ALA A 10 -0.24 -7.21 11.22
CA ALA A 10 1.19 -6.96 11.12
C ALA A 10 1.71 -6.32 12.41
N GLY A 11 2.57 -7.03 13.12
CA GLY A 11 3.28 -6.51 14.29
C GLY A 11 4.59 -5.81 13.91
N ASN A 12 4.97 -4.77 14.65
CA ASN A 12 6.25 -4.08 14.47
C ASN A 12 7.15 -4.18 15.72
N LYS A 13 8.37 -3.62 15.63
CA LYS A 13 9.35 -3.61 16.73
C LYS A 13 9.07 -2.57 17.82
N GLU A 14 8.06 -1.72 17.60
CA GLU A 14 7.65 -0.65 18.51
C GLU A 14 6.48 -1.10 19.41
N GLY A 15 6.01 -2.34 19.27
CA GLY A 15 4.91 -2.90 20.05
C GLY A 15 3.54 -2.61 19.45
N THR A 16 3.47 -2.14 18.21
CA THR A 16 2.21 -1.83 17.53
C THR A 16 1.78 -2.98 16.62
N VAL A 17 0.48 -3.28 16.63
CA VAL A 17 -0.17 -4.21 15.70
C VAL A 17 -1.10 -3.45 14.77
N HIS A 18 -0.82 -3.54 13.48
CA HIS A 18 -1.66 -3.03 12.41
C HIS A 18 -2.72 -4.06 12.04
N VAL A 19 -3.99 -3.67 12.09
CA VAL A 19 -5.14 -4.52 11.74
C VAL A 19 -5.68 -4.08 10.38
N CYS A 20 -5.47 -4.91 9.36
CA CYS A 20 -5.83 -4.61 7.98
C CYS A 20 -6.93 -5.55 7.48
N ILE A 21 -8.11 -5.00 7.17
CA ILE A 21 -9.25 -5.78 6.65
C ILE A 21 -9.16 -5.85 5.13
N GLY A 22 -9.26 -7.06 4.57
CA GLY A 22 -9.11 -7.31 3.13
C GLY A 22 -7.69 -7.07 2.60
N GLY A 23 -6.69 -6.98 3.48
CA GLY A 23 -5.29 -6.73 3.14
C GLY A 23 -4.96 -5.32 2.65
N VAL A 24 -5.94 -4.41 2.55
CA VAL A 24 -5.75 -3.05 1.99
C VAL A 24 -6.22 -1.97 2.95
N PHE A 25 -7.37 -2.15 3.59
CA PHE A 25 -7.92 -1.16 4.52
C PHE A 25 -7.32 -1.35 5.91
N CYS A 26 -6.36 -0.50 6.27
CA CYS A 26 -5.84 -0.42 7.64
C CYS A 26 -6.93 0.14 8.56
N ALA A 27 -7.62 -0.77 9.24
CA ALA A 27 -8.77 -0.46 10.09
C ALA A 27 -8.34 0.17 11.41
N THR A 28 -7.20 -0.25 11.98
CA THR A 28 -6.65 0.35 13.21
C THR A 28 -5.18 0.00 13.42
N ASP A 29 -4.49 0.80 14.23
CA ASP A 29 -3.18 0.50 14.81
C ASP A 29 -3.36 0.42 16.32
N VAL A 30 -2.94 -0.69 16.91
CA VAL A 30 -3.15 -0.97 18.32
C VAL A 30 -1.82 -1.12 19.01
N ASP A 31 -1.61 -0.33 20.05
CA ASP A 31 -0.43 -0.42 20.90
C ASP A 31 -0.60 -1.59 21.89
N ILE A 32 0.25 -2.60 21.76
CA ILE A 32 0.22 -3.84 22.56
C ILE A 32 1.44 -3.92 23.50
N ARG A 33 2.07 -2.78 23.83
CA ARG A 33 3.19 -2.77 24.78
C ARG A 33 2.81 -3.31 26.16
N ALA A 34 3.79 -3.90 26.84
CA ALA A 34 3.61 -4.35 28.21
C ALA A 34 3.48 -3.16 29.18
N PRO A 35 2.60 -3.23 30.20
CA PRO A 35 2.28 -2.11 31.10
C PRO A 35 3.46 -1.64 31.98
N ALA A 36 4.61 -2.30 31.92
CA ALA A 36 5.82 -1.99 32.69
C ALA A 36 7.02 -1.69 31.78
N THR A 37 6.79 -1.03 30.65
CA THR A 37 7.87 -0.66 29.72
C THR A 37 8.59 0.61 30.17
N GLU A 38 9.88 0.50 30.51
CA GLU A 38 10.74 1.65 30.85
C GLU A 38 11.14 2.41 29.57
N GLU A 39 11.42 3.73 29.67
CA GLU A 39 11.96 4.50 28.54
C GLU A 39 13.30 3.91 28.08
N GLY A 40 13.36 3.42 26.84
CA GLY A 40 14.55 2.80 26.25
C GLY A 40 14.44 1.29 25.98
N GLU A 41 13.35 0.65 26.40
CA GLU A 41 13.06 -0.76 26.10
C GLU A 41 12.43 -0.95 24.71
N GLU A 42 12.89 -1.96 23.96
CA GLU A 42 12.33 -2.35 22.68
C GLU A 42 11.20 -3.38 22.87
N ASN A 43 10.09 -3.23 22.13
CA ASN A 43 8.91 -4.10 22.27
C ASN A 43 8.59 -4.79 20.96
N HIS A 44 9.19 -5.94 20.72
CA HIS A 44 9.02 -6.64 19.45
C HIS A 44 7.76 -7.50 19.50
N VAL A 45 6.81 -7.21 18.60
CA VAL A 45 5.67 -8.11 18.40
C VAL A 45 6.15 -9.33 17.63
N MET A 46 6.18 -10.48 18.31
CA MET A 46 6.69 -11.74 17.76
C MET A 46 5.63 -12.46 16.96
N ILE A 47 4.43 -12.57 17.54
CA ILE A 47 3.28 -13.26 16.96
C ILE A 47 2.02 -12.50 17.29
N THR A 48 1.11 -12.47 16.32
CA THR A 48 -0.24 -11.95 16.48
C THR A 48 -1.23 -12.98 15.95
N CYS A 49 -2.32 -13.20 16.69
CA CYS A 49 -3.42 -14.03 16.24
C CYS A 49 -4.74 -13.33 16.52
N LEU A 50 -5.68 -13.46 15.59
CA LEU A 50 -7.06 -13.03 15.76
C LEU A 50 -7.92 -14.29 15.78
N SER A 51 -8.88 -14.37 16.70
CA SER A 51 -9.77 -15.53 16.68
C SER A 51 -10.64 -15.57 15.46
N ARG A 52 -11.01 -16.81 15.10
CA ARG A 52 -12.01 -17.09 14.07
C ARG A 52 -13.36 -16.42 14.32
N ASP A 53 -13.73 -16.21 15.59
CA ASP A 53 -14.98 -15.55 15.97
C ASP A 53 -14.83 -14.03 16.17
N LEU A 54 -13.65 -13.48 15.88
CA LEU A 54 -13.30 -12.07 15.98
C LEU A 54 -13.52 -11.46 17.38
N ARG A 55 -13.46 -12.25 18.46
CA ARG A 55 -13.61 -11.73 19.82
C ARG A 55 -12.34 -11.17 20.42
N LEU A 56 -11.21 -11.84 20.21
CA LEU A 56 -9.96 -11.43 20.85
C LEU A 56 -8.81 -11.40 19.86
N LEU A 57 -7.97 -10.39 20.03
CA LEU A 57 -6.65 -10.27 19.45
C LEU A 57 -5.63 -10.65 20.52
N SER A 58 -4.79 -11.64 20.24
CA SER A 58 -3.68 -12.05 21.07
C SER A 58 -2.37 -11.68 20.38
N ALA A 59 -1.41 -11.19 21.15
CA ALA A 59 -0.07 -10.93 20.67
C ALA A 59 0.96 -11.36 21.71
N VAL A 60 2.04 -11.97 21.24
CA VAL A 60 3.21 -12.27 22.07
C VAL A 60 4.25 -11.20 21.81
N VAL A 61 4.60 -10.47 22.86
CA VAL A 61 5.49 -9.32 22.82
C VAL A 61 6.75 -9.64 23.59
N LEU A 62 7.88 -9.46 22.93
CA LEU A 62 9.20 -9.51 23.53
C LEU A 62 9.57 -8.09 23.99
N ASN A 63 9.75 -7.93 25.30
CA ASN A 63 10.37 -6.75 25.86
C ASN A 63 11.88 -7.02 26.00
N PHE A 64 12.70 -6.17 25.37
CA PHE A 64 14.16 -6.24 25.40
C PHE A 64 14.75 -4.93 25.92
N ASP A 65 15.52 -5.02 27.00
CA ASP A 65 16.33 -3.92 27.53
C ASP A 65 17.78 -4.09 27.01
N PRO A 66 18.21 -3.26 26.04
CA PRO A 66 19.55 -3.36 25.46
C PRO A 66 20.66 -2.99 26.45
N HIS A 67 20.37 -2.16 27.45
CA HIS A 67 21.35 -1.71 28.44
C HIS A 67 21.61 -2.77 29.50
N ARG A 68 20.56 -3.44 29.97
CA ARG A 68 20.67 -4.50 30.99
C ARG A 68 20.82 -5.90 30.38
N GLN A 69 20.69 -6.04 29.06
CA GLN A 69 20.71 -7.33 28.36
C GLN A 69 19.68 -8.30 28.96
N LYS A 70 18.51 -7.73 29.27
CA LYS A 70 17.38 -8.43 29.89
C LYS A 70 16.27 -8.56 28.88
N SER A 71 15.65 -9.73 28.88
CA SER A 71 14.59 -10.04 27.94
C SER A 71 13.45 -10.77 28.63
N ALA A 72 12.23 -10.31 28.39
CA ALA A 72 11.01 -10.85 28.99
C ALA A 72 9.93 -11.01 27.92
N LEU A 73 9.18 -12.11 27.98
CA LEU A 73 8.10 -12.38 27.03
C LEU A 73 6.76 -12.23 27.71
N TYR A 74 5.85 -11.52 27.05
CA TYR A 74 4.50 -11.27 27.53
C TYR A 74 3.47 -11.76 26.52
N LEU A 75 2.41 -12.40 26.99
CA LEU A 75 1.19 -12.58 26.24
C LEU A 75 0.24 -11.43 26.56
N GLN A 76 -0.19 -10.75 25.51
CA GLN A 76 -1.17 -9.67 25.56
C GLN A 76 -2.43 -10.11 24.85
N VAL A 77 -3.57 -9.86 25.47
CA VAL A 77 -4.88 -10.21 24.91
C VAL A 77 -5.77 -8.99 24.98
N MET A 78 -6.49 -8.71 23.90
CA MET A 78 -7.42 -7.59 23.81
C MET A 78 -8.77 -8.07 23.30
N SER A 79 -9.85 -7.47 23.79
CA SER A 79 -11.17 -7.65 23.19
C SER A 79 -11.32 -6.77 21.94
N VAL A 80 -11.90 -7.32 20.89
CA VAL A 80 -12.12 -6.67 19.59
C VAL A 80 -13.60 -6.68 19.18
N ASP A 81 -14.49 -6.50 20.16
CA ASP A 81 -15.94 -6.68 20.01
C ASP A 81 -16.57 -5.80 18.92
N LEU A 82 -16.09 -4.57 18.72
CA LEU A 82 -16.60 -3.70 17.65
C LEU A 82 -16.38 -4.33 16.27
N ILE A 83 -15.20 -4.93 16.03
CA ILE A 83 -14.88 -5.59 14.76
C ILE A 83 -15.81 -6.77 14.54
N ARG A 84 -16.10 -7.53 15.60
CA ARG A 84 -17.05 -8.65 15.56
C ARG A 84 -18.49 -8.20 15.28
N GLU A 85 -18.97 -7.17 15.96
CA GLU A 85 -20.36 -6.71 15.85
C GLU A 85 -20.66 -6.01 14.53
N ARG A 86 -19.62 -5.48 13.87
CA ARG A 86 -19.72 -4.70 12.63
C ARG A 86 -18.87 -5.27 11.50
N TYR A 87 -18.60 -6.56 11.52
CA TYR A 87 -17.69 -7.19 10.54
C TYR A 87 -18.19 -7.04 9.10
N CYS A 88 -19.50 -7.17 8.86
CA CYS A 88 -20.11 -6.99 7.55
C CYS A 88 -19.93 -5.56 7.03
N GLU A 89 -20.17 -4.57 7.90
CA GLU A 89 -20.01 -3.15 7.60
C GLU A 89 -18.54 -2.83 7.30
N LEU A 90 -17.62 -3.33 8.12
CA LEU A 90 -16.17 -3.14 7.93
C LEU A 90 -15.65 -3.82 6.66
N GLN A 91 -16.15 -5.01 6.32
CA GLN A 91 -15.79 -5.68 5.06
C GLN A 91 -16.26 -4.85 3.86
N HIS A 92 -17.48 -4.31 3.92
CA HIS A 92 -18.00 -3.49 2.84
C HIS A 92 -17.26 -2.14 2.72
N LEU A 93 -16.95 -1.52 3.87
CA LEU A 93 -16.13 -0.31 3.92
C LEU A 93 -14.73 -0.55 3.36
N SER A 94 -14.10 -1.68 3.70
CA SER A 94 -12.79 -2.08 3.18
C SER A 94 -12.81 -2.25 1.66
N LEU A 95 -13.88 -2.84 1.10
CA LEU A 95 -14.06 -2.97 -0.33
C LEU A 95 -14.15 -1.60 -1.01
N LEU A 96 -14.98 -0.69 -0.49
CA LEU A 96 -15.10 0.66 -1.04
C LEU A 96 -13.82 1.48 -0.90
N TYR A 97 -13.13 1.38 0.24
CA TYR A 97 -11.82 2.00 0.43
C TYR A 97 -10.81 1.48 -0.59
N SER A 98 -10.78 0.17 -0.83
CA SER A 98 -9.92 -0.45 -1.85
C SER A 98 -10.20 0.10 -3.24
N HIS A 99 -11.48 0.26 -3.61
CA HIS A 99 -11.86 0.87 -4.88
C HIS A 99 -11.40 2.32 -4.97
N VAL A 100 -11.69 3.15 -3.96
CA VAL A 100 -11.28 4.56 -3.92
C VAL A 100 -9.77 4.70 -4.00
N SER A 101 -9.02 3.95 -3.18
CA SER A 101 -7.56 3.96 -3.17
C SER A 101 -6.98 3.55 -4.52
N SER A 102 -7.49 2.47 -5.13
CA SER A 102 -7.03 2.02 -6.46
C SER A 102 -7.29 3.06 -7.54
N LEU A 103 -8.44 3.73 -7.52
CA LEU A 103 -8.80 4.80 -8.45
C LEU A 103 -7.89 6.03 -8.28
N LEU A 104 -7.55 6.41 -7.05
CA LEU A 104 -6.59 7.49 -6.78
C LEU A 104 -5.19 7.15 -7.32
N HIS A 105 -4.70 5.93 -7.10
CA HIS A 105 -3.43 5.47 -7.67
C HIS A 105 -3.46 5.50 -9.20
N TYR A 106 -4.53 4.99 -9.82
CA TYR A 106 -4.71 5.05 -11.26
C TYR A 106 -4.73 6.49 -11.80
N THR A 107 -5.31 7.44 -11.04
CA THR A 107 -5.31 8.87 -11.38
C THR A 107 -3.88 9.44 -11.36
N SER A 108 -3.10 9.10 -10.32
CA SER A 108 -1.70 9.50 -10.20
C SER A 108 -0.85 8.96 -11.37
N ASP A 109 -1.00 7.67 -11.71
CA ASP A 109 -0.32 7.08 -12.86
C ASP A 109 -0.75 7.71 -14.19
N THR A 110 -2.03 8.07 -14.33
CA THR A 110 -2.53 8.77 -15.51
C THR A 110 -1.89 10.15 -15.64
N LEU A 111 -1.77 10.93 -14.56
CA LEU A 111 -1.09 12.23 -14.58
C LEU A 111 0.40 12.10 -14.89
N ARG A 112 1.06 11.06 -14.37
CA ARG A 112 2.46 10.76 -14.74
C ARG A 112 2.59 10.50 -16.24
N CYS A 113 1.73 9.64 -16.81
CA CYS A 113 1.70 9.41 -18.27
C CYS A 113 1.40 10.69 -19.08
N MET A 114 0.56 11.59 -18.57
CA MET A 114 0.29 12.89 -19.21
C MET A 114 1.54 13.79 -19.20
N THR A 115 2.28 13.78 -18.10
CA THR A 115 3.53 14.55 -17.92
C THR A 115 4.60 14.04 -18.88
N GLU A 116 4.83 12.73 -18.93
CA GLU A 116 5.78 12.09 -19.87
C GLU A 116 5.44 12.42 -21.33
N ALA A 117 4.15 12.34 -21.71
CA ALA A 117 3.71 12.68 -23.06
C ALA A 117 3.90 14.16 -23.41
N TRP A 118 3.90 15.05 -22.42
CA TRP A 118 4.09 16.49 -22.58
C TRP A 118 5.57 16.88 -22.65
N GLU A 119 6.43 16.32 -21.81
CA GLU A 119 7.88 16.60 -21.76
C GLU A 119 8.59 16.25 -23.07
N ASP A 120 8.19 15.17 -23.74
CA ASP A 120 8.81 14.64 -24.96
C ASP A 120 8.85 15.62 -26.16
N VAL A 121 8.12 16.73 -26.12
CA VAL A 121 7.85 17.55 -27.33
C VAL A 121 8.24 19.02 -27.22
N LEU A 122 8.35 19.58 -26.01
CA LEU A 122 8.29 21.03 -25.82
C LEU A 122 9.60 21.80 -25.94
N LEU A 123 10.74 21.16 -25.73
CA LEU A 123 12.02 21.86 -25.70
C LEU A 123 12.43 22.42 -27.08
N THR A 124 12.02 21.81 -28.19
CA THR A 124 12.62 22.13 -29.50
C THR A 124 12.20 23.50 -30.06
N MET A 125 10.95 23.91 -29.90
CA MET A 125 10.47 25.17 -30.46
C MET A 125 10.88 26.37 -29.62
N ASP A 126 10.77 26.25 -28.29
CA ASP A 126 11.20 27.28 -27.36
C ASP A 126 12.70 27.56 -27.49
N ILE A 127 13.54 26.53 -27.62
CA ILE A 127 14.98 26.71 -27.83
C ILE A 127 15.26 27.50 -29.12
N LYS A 128 14.57 27.18 -30.23
CA LYS A 128 14.78 27.88 -31.51
C LYS A 128 14.32 29.35 -31.45
N LEU A 129 13.17 29.62 -30.84
CA LEU A 129 12.68 30.99 -30.69
C LEU A 129 13.51 31.80 -29.69
N ALA A 130 13.98 31.18 -28.61
CA ALA A 130 14.89 31.79 -27.63
C ALA A 130 16.24 32.13 -28.25
N LYS A 131 16.76 31.28 -29.13
CA LYS A 131 17.95 31.59 -29.89
C LYS A 131 17.72 32.79 -30.82
N TYR A 132 16.64 32.77 -31.59
CA TYR A 132 16.31 33.90 -32.48
C TYR A 132 16.08 35.20 -31.73
N SER A 133 15.47 35.16 -30.54
CA SER A 133 15.18 36.37 -29.79
C SER A 133 16.41 37.08 -29.25
N THR A 134 17.55 36.39 -29.15
CA THR A 134 18.85 37.03 -28.82
C THR A 134 19.43 37.86 -29.98
N THR A 135 18.98 37.65 -31.22
CA THR A 135 19.45 38.42 -32.38
C THR A 135 18.64 39.70 -32.60
N LEU A 136 17.54 39.88 -31.87
CA LEU A 136 16.67 41.05 -31.93
C LEU A 136 17.30 42.25 -31.18
N LYS A 137 17.06 43.45 -31.70
CA LYS A 137 17.45 44.71 -31.03
C LYS A 137 16.74 44.88 -29.68
N GLU A 138 17.38 45.59 -28.75
CA GLU A 138 16.77 45.93 -27.45
C GLU A 138 15.37 46.54 -27.63
N GLY A 139 14.38 45.94 -26.97
CA GLY A 139 12.98 46.35 -27.03
C GLY A 139 12.12 45.64 -28.09
N ALA A 140 12.69 44.98 -29.10
CA ALA A 140 11.91 44.22 -30.09
C ALA A 140 11.48 42.84 -29.56
N SER A 141 10.29 42.38 -29.98
CA SER A 141 9.75 41.05 -29.65
C SER A 141 9.61 40.18 -30.91
N VAL A 142 9.80 38.87 -30.75
CA VAL A 142 9.53 37.88 -31.82
C VAL A 142 8.07 37.98 -32.29
N ALA A 143 7.13 38.24 -31.37
CA ALA A 143 5.72 38.44 -31.71
C ALA A 143 5.52 39.64 -32.65
N ASP A 144 6.23 40.75 -32.44
CA ASP A 144 6.07 41.97 -33.24
C ASP A 144 6.57 41.75 -34.66
N GLU A 145 7.72 41.07 -34.82
CA GLU A 145 8.26 40.74 -36.14
C GLU A 145 7.34 39.79 -36.92
N LEU A 146 6.79 38.77 -36.25
CA LEU A 146 5.84 37.84 -36.86
C LEU A 146 4.49 38.51 -37.18
N LEU A 147 4.05 39.50 -36.39
CA LEU A 147 2.85 40.29 -36.69
C LEU A 147 3.07 41.21 -37.90
N VAL A 148 4.25 41.83 -38.03
CA VAL A 148 4.60 42.60 -39.24
C VAL A 148 4.67 41.68 -40.46
N LEU A 149 5.23 40.49 -40.34
CA LEU A 149 5.24 39.48 -41.39
C LEU A 149 3.80 39.09 -41.79
N LEU A 150 2.92 38.87 -40.82
CA LEU A 150 1.52 38.54 -41.05
C LEU A 150 0.77 39.67 -41.77
N ALA A 151 0.99 40.92 -41.38
CA ALA A 151 0.29 42.08 -41.92
C ALA A 151 0.83 42.53 -43.29
N CYS A 152 2.15 42.52 -43.48
CA CYS A 152 2.82 43.10 -44.65
C CYS A 152 3.34 42.06 -45.64
N GLY A 153 3.40 40.78 -45.27
CA GLY A 153 3.95 39.70 -46.11
C GLY A 153 5.46 39.80 -46.35
N ARG A 154 6.17 40.68 -45.62
CA ARG A 154 7.62 40.90 -45.76
C ARG A 154 8.32 40.56 -44.45
N ALA A 155 9.36 39.72 -44.54
CA ALA A 155 10.27 39.44 -43.42
C ALA A 155 11.51 40.33 -43.53
N ARG A 156 12.06 40.76 -42.38
CA ARG A 156 13.42 41.34 -42.32
C ARG A 156 14.46 40.26 -42.63
N SER A 157 15.68 40.67 -42.97
CA SER A 157 16.79 39.74 -43.28
C SER A 157 16.97 38.70 -42.18
N GLU A 158 17.00 39.13 -40.93
CA GLU A 158 17.28 38.26 -39.78
C GLU A 158 16.16 37.24 -39.55
N LEU A 159 14.89 37.68 -39.70
CA LEU A 159 13.73 36.78 -39.62
C LEU A 159 13.69 35.81 -40.80
N ARG A 160 14.03 36.27 -42.00
CA ARG A 160 14.06 35.46 -43.21
C ARG A 160 15.08 34.33 -43.07
N ASP A 161 16.30 34.65 -42.65
CA ASP A 161 17.38 33.67 -42.48
C ASP A 161 17.02 32.65 -41.38
N PHE A 162 16.46 33.11 -40.26
CA PHE A 162 15.96 32.20 -39.22
C PHE A 162 14.86 31.25 -39.74
N LEU A 163 13.90 31.76 -40.49
CA LEU A 163 12.78 30.97 -41.01
C LEU A 163 13.22 29.96 -42.08
N LEU A 164 14.15 30.33 -42.96
CA LEU A 164 14.62 29.49 -44.06
C LEU A 164 15.70 28.49 -43.61
N ASP A 165 16.63 28.89 -42.75
CA ASP A 165 17.82 28.10 -42.43
C ASP A 165 17.73 27.36 -41.08
N GLU A 166 17.18 27.99 -40.04
CA GLU A 166 17.14 27.39 -38.69
C GLU A 166 15.82 26.66 -38.40
N LEU A 167 14.69 27.31 -38.65
CA LEU A 167 13.37 26.73 -38.40
C LEU A 167 13.01 25.75 -39.51
N THR A 168 13.12 26.17 -40.78
CA THR A 168 12.85 25.42 -42.02
C THR A 168 11.41 24.93 -42.17
N ALA A 169 10.92 24.74 -43.40
CA ALA A 169 9.59 24.19 -43.64
C ALA A 169 9.43 22.76 -43.07
N LYS A 170 10.47 21.93 -43.18
CA LYS A 170 10.51 20.58 -42.62
C LYS A 170 10.49 20.59 -41.09
N GLY A 171 11.23 21.51 -40.46
CA GLY A 171 11.26 21.65 -39.01
C GLY A 171 9.92 22.10 -38.44
N VAL A 172 9.26 23.09 -39.05
CA VAL A 172 7.89 23.49 -38.68
C VAL A 172 6.92 22.32 -38.74
N LYS A 173 6.95 21.55 -39.82
CA LYS A 173 6.07 20.39 -39.99
C LYS A 173 6.32 19.31 -38.94
N LYS A 174 7.60 19.04 -38.63
CA LYS A 174 7.98 18.05 -37.60
C LYS A 174 7.53 18.49 -36.20
N ILE A 175 7.79 19.74 -35.83
CA ILE A 175 7.41 20.33 -34.54
C ILE A 175 5.88 20.36 -34.38
N GLY A 176 5.16 20.80 -35.42
CA GLY A 176 3.70 20.84 -35.42
C GLY A 176 3.09 19.44 -35.23
N LEU A 177 3.60 18.43 -35.94
CA LEU A 177 3.13 17.05 -35.81
C LEU A 177 3.41 16.46 -34.42
N SER A 178 4.60 16.71 -33.87
CA SER A 178 4.94 16.23 -32.52
C SER A 178 4.03 16.88 -31.45
N LEU A 179 3.79 18.19 -31.54
CA LEU A 179 2.89 18.91 -30.62
C LEU A 179 1.45 18.43 -30.71
N GLU A 180 0.93 18.28 -31.93
CA GLU A 180 -0.41 17.73 -32.16
C GLU A 180 -0.55 16.32 -31.57
N THR A 181 0.47 15.48 -31.74
CA THR A 181 0.48 14.11 -31.21
C THR A 181 0.49 14.10 -29.69
N SER A 182 1.36 14.89 -29.05
CA SER A 182 1.44 15.01 -27.60
C SER A 182 0.12 15.50 -27.00
N TYR A 183 -0.41 16.63 -27.50
CA TYR A 183 -1.66 17.20 -26.99
C TYR A 183 -2.85 16.26 -27.22
N THR A 184 -2.88 15.52 -28.33
CA THR A 184 -3.92 14.51 -28.57
C THR A 184 -3.83 13.35 -27.57
N ARG A 185 -2.62 12.92 -27.18
CA ARG A 185 -2.42 11.92 -26.12
C ARG A 185 -2.88 12.44 -24.77
N VAL A 186 -2.45 13.64 -24.37
CA VAL A 186 -2.88 14.28 -23.12
C VAL A 186 -4.40 14.45 -23.09
N ARG A 187 -5.01 14.88 -24.19
CA ARG A 187 -6.47 14.96 -24.33
C ARG A 187 -7.16 13.61 -24.11
N LYS A 188 -6.61 12.54 -24.69
CA LYS A 188 -7.15 11.18 -24.54
C LYS A 188 -7.12 10.74 -23.07
N TYR A 189 -6.03 11.00 -22.34
CA TYR A 189 -5.94 10.70 -20.92
C TYR A 189 -6.96 11.51 -20.10
N SER A 190 -7.10 12.80 -20.36
CA SER A 190 -8.07 13.64 -19.65
C SER A 190 -9.54 13.23 -19.91
N LEU A 191 -9.90 12.97 -21.18
CA LEU A 191 -11.27 12.60 -21.54
C LEU A 191 -11.63 11.18 -21.13
N ASN A 192 -10.79 10.20 -21.46
CA ASN A 192 -11.18 8.79 -21.33
C ASN A 192 -10.76 8.19 -19.98
N CYS A 193 -9.62 8.61 -19.43
CA CYS A 193 -9.12 8.07 -18.17
C CYS A 193 -9.62 8.93 -17.00
N LEU A 194 -9.21 10.20 -16.91
CA LEU A 194 -9.53 11.05 -15.76
C LEU A 194 -11.04 11.25 -15.58
N SER A 195 -11.79 11.54 -16.65
CA SER A 195 -13.23 11.77 -16.53
C SER A 195 -13.99 10.51 -16.07
N SER A 196 -13.56 9.32 -16.52
CA SER A 196 -14.15 8.05 -16.06
C SER A 196 -13.85 7.80 -14.57
N VAL A 197 -12.62 8.08 -14.14
CA VAL A 197 -12.20 7.88 -12.75
C VAL A 197 -12.89 8.87 -11.82
N ILE A 198 -13.06 10.12 -12.24
CA ILE A 198 -13.81 11.14 -11.49
C ILE A 198 -15.23 10.65 -11.20
N GLN A 199 -15.92 10.10 -12.22
CA GLN A 199 -17.28 9.56 -12.05
C GLN A 199 -17.30 8.36 -11.09
N ALA A 200 -16.33 7.44 -11.23
CA ALA A 200 -16.23 6.28 -10.34
C ALA A 200 -15.91 6.66 -8.89
N LEU A 201 -15.00 7.63 -8.68
CA LEU A 201 -14.70 8.18 -7.36
C LEU A 201 -15.93 8.87 -6.76
N GLN A 202 -16.68 9.64 -7.55
CA GLN A 202 -17.90 10.30 -7.10
C GLN A 202 -18.96 9.29 -6.67
N PHE A 203 -19.10 8.19 -7.42
CA PHE A 203 -19.99 7.09 -7.07
C PHE A 203 -19.60 6.46 -5.73
N HIS A 204 -18.36 5.97 -5.60
CA HIS A 204 -17.93 5.28 -4.37
C HIS A 204 -17.85 6.19 -3.14
N LEU A 205 -17.36 7.43 -3.27
CA LEU A 205 -17.38 8.39 -2.16
C LEU A 205 -18.82 8.76 -1.78
N GLY A 206 -19.75 8.79 -2.75
CA GLY A 206 -21.17 8.95 -2.51
C GLY A 206 -21.77 7.78 -1.72
N GLU A 207 -21.39 6.54 -2.03
CA GLU A 207 -21.79 5.35 -1.25
C GLU A 207 -21.28 5.43 0.18
N VAL A 208 -19.99 5.74 0.39
CA VAL A 208 -19.40 5.88 1.73
C VAL A 208 -20.08 7.01 2.50
N LEU A 209 -20.41 8.14 1.86
CA LEU A 209 -21.18 9.23 2.49
C LEU A 209 -22.58 8.76 2.90
N GLY A 210 -23.25 7.96 2.06
CA GLY A 210 -24.53 7.34 2.38
C GLY A 210 -24.44 6.45 3.62
N MET A 211 -23.40 5.64 3.73
CA MET A 211 -23.12 4.81 4.90
C MET A 211 -22.87 5.65 6.15
N ALA A 212 -22.04 6.70 6.04
CA ALA A 212 -21.72 7.59 7.15
C ALA A 212 -22.94 8.33 7.71
N ARG A 213 -23.98 8.55 6.88
CA ARG A 213 -25.27 9.12 7.30
C ARG A 213 -26.15 8.11 8.03
N TRP A 214 -25.96 6.82 7.83
CA TRP A 214 -26.67 5.77 8.56
C TRP A 214 -26.02 5.51 9.93
N LYS A 215 -26.29 6.42 10.87
CA LYS A 215 -25.65 6.45 12.20
C LYS A 215 -25.86 5.18 13.03
N GLU A 216 -27.01 4.51 12.90
CA GLU A 216 -27.27 3.26 13.63
C GLU A 216 -26.33 2.11 13.23
N ARG A 217 -25.96 2.04 11.95
CA ARG A 217 -25.10 0.95 11.42
C ARG A 217 -23.63 1.31 11.42
N PHE A 218 -23.27 2.53 10.99
CA PHE A 218 -21.89 2.95 10.77
C PHE A 218 -21.41 4.02 11.76
N GLY A 219 -22.27 4.55 12.63
CA GLY A 219 -21.91 5.68 13.51
C GLY A 219 -20.81 5.34 14.52
N ASN A 220 -20.75 4.08 14.98
CA ASN A 220 -19.70 3.58 15.88
C ASN A 220 -18.38 3.23 15.16
N LEU A 221 -18.32 3.36 13.82
CA LEU A 221 -17.10 3.15 13.03
C LEU A 221 -16.29 4.45 12.83
N GLY A 222 -16.72 5.59 13.37
CA GLY A 222 -15.92 6.82 13.31
C GLY A 222 -15.85 7.50 11.94
N ILE A 223 -16.73 7.14 11.00
CA ILE A 223 -16.79 7.75 9.67
C ILE A 223 -17.46 9.13 9.75
N SER A 224 -16.68 10.19 9.55
CA SER A 224 -17.18 11.56 9.58
C SER A 224 -17.91 11.93 8.28
N THR A 225 -19.17 12.35 8.40
CA THR A 225 -19.93 12.89 7.26
C THR A 225 -19.34 14.18 6.72
N ASP A 226 -18.69 14.96 7.57
CA ASP A 226 -18.16 16.28 7.21
C ASP A 226 -16.84 16.11 6.44
N SER A 227 -15.96 15.21 6.90
CA SER A 227 -14.73 14.87 6.19
C SER A 227 -15.00 14.28 4.80
N LEU A 228 -16.04 13.44 4.67
CA LEU A 228 -16.47 12.91 3.36
C LEU A 228 -17.07 13.99 2.46
N GLN A 229 -17.78 14.97 3.00
CA GLN A 229 -18.24 16.13 2.22
C GLN A 229 -17.06 16.96 1.71
N VAL A 230 -16.01 17.14 2.51
CA VAL A 230 -14.77 17.78 2.05
C VAL A 230 -14.16 16.98 0.89
N CYS A 231 -14.07 15.65 0.99
CA CYS A 231 -13.59 14.80 -0.09
C CYS A 231 -14.39 14.99 -1.39
N ILE A 232 -15.72 15.02 -1.30
CA ILE A 232 -16.61 15.21 -2.46
C ILE A 232 -16.43 16.61 -3.06
N LYS A 233 -16.26 17.65 -2.24
CA LYS A 233 -15.96 19.00 -2.72
C LYS A 233 -14.60 19.05 -3.43
N SER A 234 -13.56 18.48 -2.83
CA SER A 234 -12.22 18.40 -3.43
C SER A 234 -12.23 17.65 -4.76
N LEU A 235 -12.98 16.54 -4.85
CA LEU A 235 -13.19 15.81 -6.10
C LEU A 235 -13.94 16.67 -7.15
N GLY A 236 -14.96 17.41 -6.74
CA GLY A 236 -15.70 18.32 -7.61
C GLY A 236 -14.80 19.44 -8.16
N THR A 237 -13.97 20.05 -7.31
CA THR A 237 -12.96 21.04 -7.75
C THR A 237 -11.93 20.44 -8.69
N PHE A 238 -11.45 19.22 -8.43
CA PHE A 238 -10.57 18.48 -9.33
C PHE A 238 -11.26 18.21 -10.69
N ALA A 239 -12.54 17.85 -10.69
CA ALA A 239 -13.32 17.62 -11.91
C ALA A 239 -13.45 18.89 -12.76
N LEU A 240 -13.75 20.03 -12.12
CA LEU A 240 -13.79 21.34 -12.79
C LEU A 240 -12.43 21.70 -13.40
N LYS A 241 -11.33 21.43 -12.69
CA LYS A 241 -9.97 21.67 -13.21
C LYS A 241 -9.64 20.75 -14.39
N ASN A 242 -10.08 19.49 -14.38
CA ASN A 242 -9.93 18.60 -15.53
C ASN A 242 -10.71 19.12 -16.75
N GLN A 243 -11.91 19.66 -16.57
CA GLN A 243 -12.69 20.27 -17.65
C GLN A 243 -12.06 21.57 -18.19
N GLU A 244 -11.48 22.38 -17.29
CA GLU A 244 -10.69 23.54 -17.66
C GLU A 244 -9.49 23.14 -18.53
N LEU A 245 -8.75 22.11 -18.11
CA LEU A 245 -7.63 21.55 -18.87
C LEU A 245 -8.08 21.08 -20.26
N GLN A 246 -9.20 20.37 -20.38
CA GLN A 246 -9.75 19.96 -21.68
C GLN A 246 -10.00 21.15 -22.60
N SER A 247 -10.59 22.23 -22.05
CA SER A 247 -10.86 23.45 -22.80
C SER A 247 -9.56 24.11 -23.29
N VAL A 248 -8.55 24.18 -22.42
CA VAL A 248 -7.23 24.72 -22.75
C VAL A 248 -6.52 23.89 -23.82
N ILE A 249 -6.60 22.55 -23.75
CA ILE A 249 -6.04 21.66 -24.76
C ILE A 249 -6.69 21.90 -26.13
N ASP A 250 -8.02 21.97 -26.18
CA ASP A 250 -8.74 22.16 -27.45
C ASP A 250 -8.48 23.54 -28.07
N GLU A 251 -8.45 24.61 -27.25
CA GLU A 251 -8.07 25.95 -27.71
C GLU A 251 -6.62 25.99 -28.23
N SER A 252 -5.71 25.34 -27.52
CA SER A 252 -4.30 25.26 -27.89
C SER A 252 -4.11 24.48 -29.19
N LEU A 253 -4.76 23.32 -29.36
CA LEU A 253 -4.72 22.55 -30.60
C LEU A 253 -5.26 23.34 -31.80
N LYS A 254 -6.37 24.06 -31.61
CA LYS A 254 -6.97 24.89 -32.69
C LYS A 254 -6.04 26.04 -33.08
N SER A 255 -5.50 26.77 -32.11
CA SER A 255 -4.60 27.91 -32.35
C SER A 255 -3.25 27.49 -32.93
N MET A 256 -2.63 26.44 -32.40
CA MET A 256 -1.38 25.87 -32.91
C MET A 256 -1.53 25.41 -34.36
N LYS A 257 -2.63 24.70 -34.70
CA LYS A 257 -2.87 24.25 -36.07
C LYS A 257 -2.96 25.42 -37.06
N SER A 258 -3.68 26.49 -36.71
CA SER A 258 -3.75 27.70 -37.54
C SER A 258 -2.38 28.39 -37.68
N PHE A 259 -1.63 28.50 -36.59
CA PHE A 259 -0.29 29.10 -36.59
C PHE A 259 0.72 28.31 -37.43
N PHE A 260 0.83 26.99 -37.22
CA PHE A 260 1.79 26.15 -37.94
C PHE A 260 1.48 26.05 -39.44
N MET A 261 0.20 26.00 -39.80
CA MET A 261 -0.22 26.05 -41.21
C MET A 261 0.17 27.38 -41.85
N TRP A 262 -0.09 28.50 -41.18
CA TRP A 262 0.29 29.82 -41.67
C TRP A 262 1.80 29.95 -41.87
N ILE A 263 2.60 29.67 -40.83
CA ILE A 263 4.04 29.86 -40.89
C ILE A 263 4.70 28.92 -41.91
N TYR A 264 4.18 27.69 -42.06
CA TYR A 264 4.64 26.77 -43.10
C TYR A 264 4.44 27.34 -44.51
N VAL A 265 3.25 27.87 -44.82
CA VAL A 265 2.97 28.49 -46.13
C VAL A 265 3.85 29.73 -46.37
N VAL A 266 4.10 30.52 -45.32
CA VAL A 266 4.97 31.71 -45.42
C VAL A 266 6.42 31.31 -45.71
N ILE A 267 6.95 30.28 -45.04
CA ILE A 267 8.31 29.78 -45.29
C ILE A 267 8.47 29.33 -46.74
N LEU A 268 7.52 28.55 -47.28
CA LEU A 268 7.55 28.12 -48.68
C LEU A 268 7.56 29.32 -49.64
N LYS A 269 6.71 30.33 -49.40
CA LYS A 269 6.67 31.54 -50.22
C LYS A 269 7.96 32.36 -50.15
N LEU A 270 8.58 32.47 -48.97
CA LEU A 270 9.85 33.18 -48.79
C LEU A 270 11.03 32.45 -49.46
N GLY A 271 10.98 31.11 -49.48
CA GLY A 271 11.96 30.25 -50.14
C GLY A 271 11.72 30.04 -51.64
N GLU A 272 10.71 30.70 -52.22
CA GLU A 272 10.29 30.54 -53.63
C GLU A 272 9.93 29.08 -54.00
N GLU A 273 9.54 28.27 -53.02
CA GLU A 273 9.09 26.89 -53.23
C GLU A 273 7.58 26.86 -53.57
N PRO A 274 7.14 25.97 -54.48
CA PRO A 274 5.73 25.87 -54.84
C PRO A 274 4.90 25.37 -53.65
N VAL A 275 3.87 26.14 -53.27
CA VAL A 275 2.90 25.71 -52.25
C VAL A 275 2.04 24.55 -52.82
N PRO A 276 1.96 23.39 -52.14
CA PRO A 276 1.15 22.26 -52.61
C PRO A 276 -0.31 22.66 -52.87
N SER A 277 -0.88 22.22 -54.00
CA SER A 277 -2.25 22.57 -54.44
C SER A 277 -3.35 22.07 -53.51
N ASN A 278 -3.05 21.09 -52.65
CA ASN A 278 -3.95 20.57 -51.61
C ASN A 278 -3.96 21.39 -50.32
N MET A 279 -3.16 22.46 -50.21
CA MET A 279 -3.04 23.29 -49.02
C MET A 279 -3.72 24.65 -49.18
N LYS A 280 -4.44 25.11 -48.15
CA LYS A 280 -5.03 26.46 -48.14
C LYS A 280 -3.92 27.51 -48.22
N GLN A 281 -3.94 28.34 -49.27
CA GLN A 281 -2.91 29.36 -49.50
C GLN A 281 -3.12 30.65 -48.69
N HIS A 282 -4.33 30.84 -48.13
CA HIS A 282 -4.74 32.02 -47.39
C HIS A 282 -5.52 31.64 -46.13
N LEU A 283 -5.32 32.40 -45.06
CA LEU A 283 -6.10 32.30 -43.82
C LEU A 283 -7.48 32.93 -44.02
N ASN A 284 -8.52 32.29 -43.50
CA ASN A 284 -9.83 32.92 -43.38
C ASN A 284 -9.86 33.92 -42.19
N ALA A 285 -10.95 34.67 -42.03
CA ALA A 285 -11.06 35.69 -40.99
C ALA A 285 -10.95 35.13 -39.55
N GLU A 286 -11.40 33.90 -39.32
CA GLU A 286 -11.30 33.25 -38.00
C GLU A 286 -9.89 32.72 -37.71
N GLU A 287 -9.28 32.05 -38.68
CA GLU A 287 -7.90 31.56 -38.62
C GLU A 287 -6.93 32.74 -38.45
N LEU A 288 -7.17 33.87 -39.13
CA LEU A 288 -6.40 35.10 -38.94
C LEU A 288 -6.51 35.61 -37.49
N LYS A 289 -7.72 35.65 -36.92
CA LYS A 289 -7.92 36.03 -35.51
C LYS A 289 -7.18 35.09 -34.56
N LEU A 290 -7.22 33.78 -34.82
CA LEU A 290 -6.50 32.79 -34.01
C LEU A 290 -4.98 32.98 -34.08
N VAL A 291 -4.43 33.20 -35.26
CA VAL A 291 -2.98 33.48 -35.43
C VAL A 291 -2.59 34.77 -34.73
N VAL A 292 -3.34 35.86 -34.91
CA VAL A 292 -3.07 37.14 -34.22
C VAL A 292 -3.15 36.96 -32.71
N HIS A 293 -4.16 36.26 -32.20
CA HIS A 293 -4.31 35.99 -30.77
C HIS A 293 -3.16 35.15 -30.23
N PHE A 294 -2.76 34.10 -30.94
CA PHE A 294 -1.62 33.25 -30.60
C PHE A 294 -0.32 34.08 -30.53
N LEU A 295 -0.04 34.89 -31.55
CA LEU A 295 1.15 35.76 -31.57
C LEU A 295 1.15 36.75 -30.40
N LYS A 296 0.02 37.40 -30.11
CA LYS A 296 -0.07 38.40 -29.03
C LYS A 296 -0.07 37.80 -27.63
N LYS A 297 -0.64 36.62 -27.42
CA LYS A 297 -0.84 36.04 -26.08
C LYS A 297 0.24 35.01 -25.71
N ARG A 298 0.79 34.28 -26.69
CA ARG A 298 1.73 33.16 -26.45
C ARG A 298 3.19 33.54 -26.75
N LEU A 299 3.41 34.45 -27.69
CA LEU A 299 4.74 34.88 -28.14
C LEU A 299 5.16 36.27 -27.64
N ALA A 300 4.26 37.02 -27.01
CA ALA A 300 4.61 38.30 -26.38
C ALA A 300 5.43 38.08 -25.11
N LYS A 301 6.35 39.02 -24.82
CA LYS A 301 7.26 38.95 -23.66
C LYS A 301 6.51 38.66 -22.35
N SER A 302 6.96 37.64 -21.62
CA SER A 302 6.69 37.52 -20.18
C SER A 302 7.48 38.61 -19.45
N ALA A 303 6.80 39.41 -18.64
CA ALA A 303 7.38 40.57 -17.95
C ALA A 303 8.27 40.21 -16.74
N ALA A 304 8.53 38.92 -16.47
CA ALA A 304 9.34 38.49 -15.34
C ALA A 304 10.79 38.19 -15.78
N GLY A 305 11.73 38.98 -15.28
CA GLY A 305 13.13 38.95 -15.67
C GLY A 305 13.85 37.66 -15.26
N SER A 306 14.04 36.75 -16.21
CA SER A 306 15.24 35.93 -16.40
C SER A 306 14.97 34.94 -17.54
N SER A 307 15.73 35.02 -18.63
CA SER A 307 15.59 34.22 -19.88
C SER A 307 14.25 34.37 -20.61
N GLN A 308 14.28 34.62 -21.93
CA GLN A 308 13.08 34.65 -22.77
C GLN A 308 12.46 33.25 -22.88
N SER A 309 11.66 32.83 -21.89
CA SER A 309 10.79 31.65 -22.03
C SER A 309 9.53 32.06 -22.78
N PHE A 310 9.31 31.51 -23.97
CA PHE A 310 8.07 31.69 -24.70
C PHE A 310 6.99 30.82 -24.07
N ASN A 311 5.80 31.38 -23.85
CA ASN A 311 4.68 30.63 -23.27
C ASN A 311 3.86 30.02 -24.40
N LEU A 312 4.53 29.22 -25.25
CA LEU A 312 3.88 28.52 -26.37
C LEU A 312 2.86 27.50 -25.88
N GLU A 313 2.99 27.04 -24.65
CA GLU A 313 2.31 25.89 -24.10
C GLU A 313 1.60 26.28 -22.79
N LEU A 314 0.37 25.81 -22.62
CA LEU A 314 -0.44 26.08 -21.42
C LEU A 314 -0.77 24.81 -20.63
N VAL A 315 -0.39 23.64 -21.14
CA VAL A 315 -0.81 22.36 -20.60
C VAL A 315 0.09 21.95 -19.44
N GLY A 316 1.38 22.25 -19.52
CA GLY A 316 2.40 21.87 -18.54
C GLY A 316 2.13 22.42 -17.15
N GLN A 317 1.68 23.68 -17.05
CA GLN A 317 1.32 24.28 -15.76
C GLN A 317 0.20 23.54 -15.00
N TYR A 318 -0.59 22.70 -15.66
CA TYR A 318 -1.57 21.85 -14.97
C TYR A 318 -0.95 20.57 -14.41
N LEU A 319 0.17 20.11 -14.97
CA LEU A 319 0.80 18.81 -14.69
C LEU A 319 1.91 18.90 -13.63
N VAL A 320 2.38 20.11 -13.32
CA VAL A 320 3.43 20.36 -12.32
C VAL A 320 2.83 20.70 -10.96
N ASP A 321 3.52 20.38 -9.87
CA ASP A 321 3.13 20.72 -8.50
C ASP A 321 3.47 22.18 -8.14
N GLU A 322 3.05 23.12 -9.00
CA GLU A 322 3.25 24.56 -8.85
C GLU A 322 1.94 25.29 -9.20
N ASP A 323 1.80 26.52 -8.69
CA ASP A 323 0.69 27.39 -9.08
C ASP A 323 0.77 27.75 -10.58
N LEU A 324 -0.40 27.89 -11.22
CA LEU A 324 -0.50 28.30 -12.62
C LEU A 324 0.14 29.67 -12.81
N LYS A 325 1.16 29.70 -13.66
CA LYS A 325 1.85 30.95 -14.06
C LYS A 325 0.94 31.83 -14.92
N ILE A 326 0.03 31.21 -15.67
CA ILE A 326 -0.90 31.88 -16.58
C ILE A 326 -2.32 31.45 -16.22
N VAL A 327 -3.00 32.32 -15.50
CA VAL A 327 -4.44 32.20 -15.23
C VAL A 327 -5.17 32.98 -16.31
N GLU A 328 -5.98 32.30 -17.11
CA GLU A 328 -6.81 33.00 -18.11
C GLU A 328 -7.94 33.72 -17.40
N GLU A 329 -7.93 35.06 -17.43
CA GLU A 329 -9.05 35.89 -16.96
C GLU A 329 -10.29 35.63 -17.83
N LYS A 330 -11.12 34.67 -17.42
CA LYS A 330 -12.43 34.46 -18.02
C LYS A 330 -13.40 35.47 -17.41
N GLN A 331 -14.15 36.14 -18.28
CA GLN A 331 -15.31 36.91 -17.85
C GLN A 331 -16.25 35.99 -17.06
N PRO A 332 -16.82 36.45 -15.93
CA PRO A 332 -17.69 35.61 -15.13
C PRO A 332 -18.84 35.13 -16.00
N SER A 333 -19.02 33.82 -16.04
CA SER A 333 -20.12 33.16 -16.72
C SER A 333 -21.46 33.64 -16.15
N PHE A 334 -22.54 33.43 -16.90
CA PHE A 334 -23.89 33.71 -16.40
C PHE A 334 -24.14 33.01 -15.05
N TRP A 335 -23.64 31.78 -14.89
CA TRP A 335 -23.75 31.02 -13.65
C TRP A 335 -23.01 31.66 -12.47
N GLU A 336 -21.78 32.11 -12.67
CA GLU A 336 -20.99 32.77 -11.62
C GLU A 336 -21.61 34.11 -11.21
N ARG A 337 -22.15 34.88 -12.17
CA ARG A 337 -22.90 36.11 -11.86
C ARG A 337 -24.15 35.82 -11.05
N LEU A 338 -24.90 34.79 -11.43
CA LEU A 338 -26.10 34.37 -10.69
C LEU A 338 -25.76 33.99 -9.24
N LEU A 339 -24.68 33.24 -9.03
CA LEU A 339 -24.22 32.88 -7.68
C LEU A 339 -23.80 34.10 -6.87
N GLN A 340 -23.10 35.05 -7.49
CA GLN A 340 -22.70 36.32 -6.87
C GLN A 340 -23.91 37.18 -6.49
N GLU A 341 -24.88 37.32 -7.39
CA GLU A 341 -26.11 38.08 -7.16
C GLU A 341 -27.00 37.46 -6.07
N ALA A 342 -27.00 36.12 -5.97
CA ALA A 342 -27.77 35.39 -4.97
C ALA A 342 -27.04 35.23 -3.62
N GLU A 343 -25.80 35.73 -3.49
CA GLU A 343 -24.93 35.54 -2.31
C GLU A 343 -24.76 34.06 -1.92
N LEU A 344 -24.78 33.15 -2.90
CA LEU A 344 -24.65 31.71 -2.69
C LEU A 344 -23.21 31.27 -2.91
N ASP A 345 -22.55 30.81 -1.85
CA ASP A 345 -21.20 30.25 -1.91
C ASP A 345 -21.17 28.75 -1.58
N SER A 346 -19.99 28.14 -1.70
CA SER A 346 -19.77 26.73 -1.39
C SER A 346 -19.78 26.42 0.11
N ASN A 347 -19.87 27.44 0.97
CA ASN A 347 -20.09 27.28 2.41
C ASN A 347 -21.58 27.14 2.70
N ALA A 348 -22.43 27.92 2.03
CA ALA A 348 -23.87 27.86 2.14
C ALA A 348 -24.46 26.59 1.49
N ILE A 349 -23.88 26.12 0.37
CA ILE A 349 -24.38 24.97 -0.37
C ILE A 349 -23.31 23.85 -0.42
N PRO A 350 -23.49 22.75 0.33
CA PRO A 350 -22.49 21.67 0.40
C PRO A 350 -22.18 20.96 -0.92
N TRP A 351 -23.13 20.96 -1.87
CA TRP A 351 -22.99 20.33 -3.19
C TRP A 351 -22.58 21.31 -4.29
N LEU A 352 -22.30 22.57 -3.96
CA LEU A 352 -21.75 23.53 -4.91
C LEU A 352 -20.23 23.42 -4.94
N PHE A 353 -19.68 23.07 -6.10
CA PHE A 353 -18.24 22.99 -6.30
C PHE A 353 -17.67 24.33 -6.74
N SER A 354 -16.58 24.75 -6.10
CA SER A 354 -15.89 26.00 -6.46
C SER A 354 -14.70 25.71 -7.38
N PRO A 355 -14.53 26.46 -8.47
CA PRO A 355 -13.34 26.37 -9.29
C PRO A 355 -12.12 26.88 -8.51
N SER A 356 -10.97 26.28 -8.74
CA SER A 356 -9.70 26.72 -8.16
C SER A 356 -8.84 27.34 -9.26
N PRO A 357 -8.84 28.68 -9.45
CA PRO A 357 -8.23 29.30 -10.63
C PRO A 357 -6.71 29.14 -10.67
N VAL A 358 -6.05 29.19 -9.52
CA VAL A 358 -4.58 29.25 -9.42
C VAL A 358 -3.93 27.86 -9.34
N LYS A 359 -4.57 26.87 -8.71
CA LYS A 359 -3.92 25.57 -8.47
C LYS A 359 -3.87 24.68 -9.71
N SER A 360 -2.79 23.92 -9.83
CA SER A 360 -2.61 22.89 -10.86
C SER A 360 -3.50 21.66 -10.63
N LEU A 361 -3.61 20.81 -11.65
CA LEU A 361 -4.35 19.56 -11.56
C LEU A 361 -3.66 18.60 -10.59
N LEU A 362 -2.33 18.57 -10.56
CA LEU A 362 -1.54 17.74 -9.65
C LEU A 362 -1.71 18.18 -8.19
N GLN A 363 -1.66 19.49 -7.89
CA GLN A 363 -1.92 20.02 -6.55
C GLN A 363 -3.31 19.64 -6.03
N LEU A 364 -4.33 19.67 -6.89
CA LEU A 364 -5.69 19.28 -6.54
C LEU A 364 -5.83 17.78 -6.32
N LEU A 365 -5.13 16.94 -7.10
CA LEU A 365 -5.05 15.50 -6.82
C LEU A 365 -4.41 15.24 -5.45
N ASN A 366 -3.27 15.88 -5.16
CA ASN A 366 -2.58 15.75 -3.87
C ASN A 366 -3.49 16.18 -2.71
N SER A 367 -4.29 17.24 -2.89
CA SER A 367 -5.32 17.64 -1.92
C SER A 367 -6.36 16.54 -1.74
N LEU A 368 -6.94 16.03 -2.82
CA LEU A 368 -7.95 14.97 -2.77
C LEU A 368 -7.44 13.71 -2.08
N VAL A 369 -6.21 13.27 -2.37
CA VAL A 369 -5.59 12.11 -1.72
C VAL A 369 -5.46 12.33 -0.22
N ARG A 370 -5.01 13.52 0.21
CA ARG A 370 -4.92 13.86 1.64
C ARG A 370 -6.28 13.91 2.32
N ASP A 371 -7.27 14.51 1.67
CA ASP A 371 -8.62 14.64 2.22
C ASP A 371 -9.27 13.26 2.41
N VAL A 372 -9.10 12.36 1.44
CA VAL A 372 -9.54 10.97 1.54
C VAL A 372 -8.82 10.25 2.67
N ALA A 373 -7.49 10.36 2.77
CA ALA A 373 -6.73 9.75 3.86
C ALA A 373 -7.21 10.26 5.24
N ALA A 374 -7.45 11.56 5.38
CA ALA A 374 -7.96 12.16 6.60
C ALA A 374 -9.38 11.67 6.96
N ALA A 375 -10.25 11.48 5.96
CA ALA A 375 -11.61 10.99 6.19
C ALA A 375 -11.65 9.55 6.74
N PHE A 376 -10.65 8.72 6.41
CA PHE A 376 -10.52 7.36 6.94
C PHE A 376 -9.63 7.26 8.19
N ALA A 377 -8.81 8.29 8.48
CA ALA A 377 -8.00 8.33 9.70
C ALA A 377 -8.85 8.38 10.98
N THR A 378 -9.99 9.08 10.96
CA THR A 378 -10.90 9.14 12.12
C THR A 378 -11.50 7.78 12.46
N THR A 379 -11.77 6.96 11.44
CA THR A 379 -12.20 5.55 11.60
C THR A 379 -11.13 4.76 12.33
N LYS A 380 -9.86 4.95 11.95
CA LYS A 380 -8.71 4.27 12.53
C LYS A 380 -8.59 4.50 14.04
N GLU A 381 -8.69 5.76 14.44
CA GLU A 381 -8.65 6.19 15.84
C GLU A 381 -9.86 5.69 16.64
N THR A 382 -11.06 5.78 16.07
CA THR A 382 -12.30 5.35 16.73
C THR A 382 -12.30 3.86 17.00
N ILE A 383 -11.88 3.05 16.00
CA ILE A 383 -11.78 1.60 16.17
C ILE A 383 -10.71 1.26 17.22
N CYS A 384 -9.56 1.94 17.21
CA CYS A 384 -8.48 1.72 18.20
C CYS A 384 -9.00 1.85 19.64
N GLN A 385 -9.75 2.91 19.91
CA GLN A 385 -10.29 3.21 21.25
C GLN A 385 -11.28 2.15 21.78
N THR A 386 -11.83 1.30 20.92
CA THR A 386 -12.74 0.23 21.34
C THR A 386 -12.03 -1.04 21.81
N PHE A 387 -10.72 -1.15 21.59
CA PHE A 387 -9.95 -2.29 22.03
C PHE A 387 -9.79 -2.23 23.55
N THR A 388 -10.18 -3.30 24.23
CA THR A 388 -10.07 -3.37 25.69
C THR A 388 -8.97 -4.36 26.08
N PRO A 389 -7.86 -3.87 26.68
CA PRO A 389 -6.77 -4.74 27.09
C PRO A 389 -7.19 -5.60 28.28
N LYS A 390 -6.80 -6.88 28.22
CA LYS A 390 -6.85 -7.80 29.37
C LYS A 390 -5.52 -7.75 30.12
N PRO A 391 -5.43 -8.28 31.35
CA PRO A 391 -4.19 -8.31 32.10
C PRO A 391 -3.05 -8.96 31.29
N SER A 392 -1.88 -8.31 31.31
CA SER A 392 -0.66 -8.80 30.67
C SER A 392 -0.11 -10.01 31.42
N VAL A 393 0.43 -10.96 30.68
CA VAL A 393 0.80 -12.29 31.20
C VAL A 393 2.28 -12.54 30.94
N PRO A 394 3.14 -12.55 31.97
CA PRO A 394 4.55 -12.84 31.78
C PRO A 394 4.75 -14.32 31.45
N LEU A 395 5.10 -14.64 30.21
CA LEU A 395 5.44 -16.01 29.79
C LEU A 395 6.82 -16.41 30.30
N LEU A 396 7.84 -15.59 30.05
CA LEU A 396 9.19 -15.82 30.56
C LEU A 396 9.62 -14.64 31.41
N PRO A 397 10.00 -14.87 32.69
CA PRO A 397 10.55 -13.82 33.52
C PRO A 397 11.91 -13.37 32.95
N SER A 398 12.25 -12.10 33.16
CA SER A 398 13.48 -11.45 32.68
C SER A 398 14.73 -12.35 32.79
N THR A 399 15.15 -12.98 31.69
CA THR A 399 16.41 -13.71 31.63
C THR A 399 17.54 -12.78 31.23
N THR A 400 18.74 -13.02 31.79
CA THR A 400 19.97 -12.30 31.42
C THR A 400 20.67 -13.08 30.30
N GLY A 401 20.70 -12.52 29.08
CA GLY A 401 21.48 -13.03 27.95
C GLY A 401 20.69 -13.37 26.68
N ASP A 402 21.21 -12.90 25.53
CA ASP A 402 20.64 -13.01 24.16
C ASP A 402 20.34 -14.45 23.65
N SER A 403 20.89 -15.48 24.30
CA SER A 403 20.97 -16.85 23.75
C SER A 403 19.65 -17.62 23.78
N GLU A 404 18.71 -17.28 24.68
CA GLU A 404 17.43 -17.98 24.76
C GLU A 404 16.34 -17.29 23.95
N VAL A 405 16.28 -15.96 23.98
CA VAL A 405 15.22 -15.19 23.30
C VAL A 405 15.33 -15.21 21.79
N SER A 406 16.56 -15.16 21.24
CA SER A 406 16.79 -15.34 19.80
C SER A 406 16.41 -16.74 19.27
N LYS A 407 16.25 -17.74 20.15
CA LYS A 407 15.77 -19.09 19.79
C LYS A 407 14.25 -19.21 19.85
N ILE A 408 13.58 -18.36 20.64
CA ILE A 408 12.12 -18.36 20.84
C ILE A 408 11.39 -17.75 19.64
N ASP A 409 12.03 -16.78 18.97
CA ASP A 409 11.54 -15.98 17.85
C ASP A 409 10.92 -16.79 16.68
N SER A 410 11.31 -18.07 16.51
CA SER A 410 10.90 -18.90 15.37
C SER A 410 9.87 -20.00 15.67
N LYS A 411 9.38 -20.12 16.91
CA LYS A 411 8.65 -21.35 17.33
C LYS A 411 7.41 -21.14 18.20
N ILE A 412 7.08 -19.91 18.57
CA ILE A 412 5.81 -19.64 19.25
C ILE A 412 4.67 -19.92 18.25
N GLY A 413 3.53 -20.38 18.73
CA GLY A 413 2.33 -20.45 17.90
C GLY A 413 1.06 -20.39 18.73
N GLU A 414 -0.06 -20.19 18.06
CA GLU A 414 -1.38 -20.20 18.66
C GLU A 414 -2.29 -21.19 17.93
N LEU A 415 -3.07 -21.94 18.69
CA LEU A 415 -4.09 -22.85 18.18
C LEU A 415 -5.39 -22.68 18.94
N VAL A 416 -6.49 -23.06 18.30
CA VAL A 416 -7.82 -23.06 18.92
C VAL A 416 -8.36 -24.50 18.89
N CYS A 417 -8.59 -25.08 20.07
CA CYS A 417 -9.09 -26.44 20.23
C CYS A 417 -10.29 -26.43 21.19
N GLU A 418 -11.43 -26.98 20.76
CA GLU A 418 -12.68 -27.04 21.54
C GLU A 418 -13.12 -25.68 22.14
N GLY A 419 -12.90 -24.57 21.41
CA GLY A 419 -13.25 -23.22 21.87
C GLY A 419 -12.31 -22.61 22.90
N LYS A 420 -11.22 -23.31 23.26
CA LYS A 420 -10.13 -22.77 24.08
C LYS A 420 -8.97 -22.36 23.18
N ARG A 421 -8.36 -21.22 23.48
CA ARG A 421 -7.12 -20.80 22.81
C ARG A 421 -5.93 -21.30 23.58
N CYS A 422 -4.91 -21.71 22.87
CA CYS A 422 -3.67 -22.16 23.44
C CYS A 422 -2.51 -21.50 22.71
N VAL A 423 -1.74 -20.71 23.44
CA VAL A 423 -0.44 -20.23 23.01
C VAL A 423 0.59 -21.24 23.48
N TYR A 424 1.45 -21.70 22.59
CA TYR A 424 2.53 -22.61 22.93
C TYR A 424 3.87 -22.02 22.55
N TYR A 425 4.90 -22.35 23.32
CA TYR A 425 6.27 -22.07 22.95
C TYR A 425 7.20 -23.19 23.45
N PRO A 426 8.10 -23.72 22.59
CA PRO A 426 9.11 -24.67 23.02
C PRO A 426 10.34 -23.95 23.57
N SER A 427 10.90 -24.46 24.67
CA SER A 427 12.19 -24.06 25.22
C SER A 427 13.04 -25.28 25.52
N ALA A 428 14.13 -25.45 24.74
CA ALA A 428 15.06 -26.59 24.84
C ALA A 428 14.36 -27.97 24.85
N ARG A 429 14.04 -28.51 26.02
CA ARG A 429 13.41 -29.84 26.23
C ARG A 429 11.95 -29.75 26.67
N ASP A 430 11.48 -28.55 27.02
CA ASP A 430 10.13 -28.29 27.51
C ASP A 430 9.26 -27.63 26.43
N LEU A 431 7.99 -27.96 26.45
CA LEU A 431 6.91 -27.32 25.72
C LEU A 431 5.97 -26.68 26.75
N PHE A 432 5.87 -25.35 26.69
CA PHE A 432 4.94 -24.62 27.54
C PHE A 432 3.66 -24.34 26.76
N LEU A 433 2.52 -24.58 27.40
CA LEU A 433 1.20 -24.29 26.87
C LEU A 433 0.47 -23.36 27.83
N VAL A 434 -0.02 -22.23 27.32
CA VAL A 434 -0.87 -21.29 28.05
C VAL A 434 -2.23 -21.29 27.40
N VAL A 435 -3.23 -21.72 28.17
CA VAL A 435 -4.60 -21.89 27.74
C VAL A 435 -5.44 -20.73 28.27
N TYR A 436 -6.10 -20.03 27.36
CA TYR A 436 -7.05 -18.97 27.66
C TYR A 436 -8.44 -19.34 27.14
N GLY A 437 -9.43 -19.31 28.05
CA GLY A 437 -10.83 -19.55 27.71
C GLY A 437 -11.63 -18.25 27.66
N ASP A 438 -12.60 -18.18 26.75
CA ASP A 438 -13.40 -16.98 26.51
C ASP A 438 -14.38 -16.64 27.66
N GLU A 439 -14.79 -17.62 28.48
CA GLU A 439 -15.86 -17.46 29.48
C GLU A 439 -15.38 -17.17 30.91
N THR A 440 -14.25 -17.74 31.33
CA THR A 440 -13.84 -17.73 32.75
C THR A 440 -12.79 -16.67 33.09
N GLN A 441 -12.18 -16.03 32.08
CA GLN A 441 -10.99 -15.18 32.19
C GLN A 441 -9.80 -15.77 32.97
N GLN A 442 -9.89 -17.03 33.40
CA GLN A 442 -8.84 -17.73 34.13
C GLN A 442 -7.92 -18.40 33.13
N MET A 443 -6.65 -18.00 33.19
CA MET A 443 -5.58 -18.64 32.43
C MET A 443 -5.12 -19.89 33.14
N ARG A 444 -4.84 -20.92 32.35
CA ARG A 444 -4.24 -22.15 32.82
C ARG A 444 -2.97 -22.42 32.04
N CYS A 445 -2.00 -23.06 32.67
CA CYS A 445 -0.78 -23.45 31.98
C CYS A 445 -0.41 -24.91 32.24
N CYS A 446 0.42 -25.42 31.35
CA CYS A 446 0.98 -26.76 31.42
C CYS A 446 2.42 -26.71 30.91
N ARG A 447 3.34 -27.35 31.66
CA ARG A 447 4.69 -27.65 31.20
C ARG A 447 4.72 -29.11 30.77
N ALA A 448 5.11 -29.36 29.53
CA ALA A 448 5.17 -30.69 28.94
C ALA A 448 6.58 -31.02 28.45
N CYS A 449 6.99 -32.27 28.50
CA CYS A 449 8.22 -32.76 27.86
C CYS A 449 7.96 -34.09 27.15
N VAL A 450 8.86 -34.49 26.27
CA VAL A 450 8.82 -35.80 25.61
C VAL A 450 10.01 -36.61 26.12
N ARG A 451 9.78 -37.68 26.88
CA ARG A 451 10.87 -38.54 27.38
C ARG A 451 11.09 -39.80 26.53
N GLY A 452 10.06 -40.24 25.82
CA GLY A 452 10.13 -41.40 24.93
C GLY A 452 9.23 -41.24 23.72
N VAL A 453 9.59 -41.91 22.63
CA VAL A 453 8.81 -41.95 21.39
C VAL A 453 8.31 -43.38 21.18
N PRO A 454 7.00 -43.63 21.15
CA PRO A 454 6.45 -44.95 20.88
C PRO A 454 6.95 -45.54 19.55
N GLY A 455 7.32 -46.82 19.51
CA GLY A 455 7.66 -47.52 18.26
C GLY A 455 9.12 -47.41 17.77
N LEU A 456 9.93 -46.48 18.27
CA LEU A 456 11.37 -46.43 17.99
C LEU A 456 12.11 -47.35 18.99
N ALA A 457 12.62 -48.48 18.50
CA ALA A 457 13.27 -49.52 19.29
C ALA A 457 14.63 -49.08 19.85
N ASP A 458 14.65 -48.77 21.16
CA ASP A 458 15.74 -49.04 22.12
C ASP A 458 15.22 -48.67 23.52
N GLN A 459 14.18 -49.39 23.97
CA GLN A 459 13.54 -49.16 25.28
C GLN A 459 14.46 -49.46 26.47
N GLU A 460 15.62 -50.09 26.27
CA GLU A 460 16.53 -50.46 27.36
C GLU A 460 17.66 -49.46 27.61
N LYS A 461 17.82 -48.42 26.76
CA LYS A 461 18.84 -47.36 26.95
C LYS A 461 18.35 -45.93 26.78
N SER A 462 17.05 -45.70 26.50
CA SER A 462 16.47 -44.35 26.53
C SER A 462 16.39 -43.87 27.98
N GLY A 463 17.39 -43.08 28.35
CA GLY A 463 17.57 -42.57 29.70
C GLY A 463 16.39 -41.73 30.17
N THR A 464 16.33 -41.53 31.48
CA THR A 464 15.44 -40.66 32.25
C THR A 464 15.35 -39.20 31.78
N GLU A 465 16.07 -38.80 30.74
CA GLU A 465 16.17 -37.42 30.26
C GLU A 465 15.21 -37.12 29.10
N PRO A 466 14.59 -35.92 29.06
CA PRO A 466 13.72 -35.54 27.97
C PRO A 466 14.49 -35.26 26.66
N LEU A 467 13.85 -35.57 25.54
CA LEU A 467 14.31 -35.30 24.18
C LEU A 467 14.37 -33.79 23.92
N ASN A 468 15.26 -33.38 23.01
CA ASN A 468 15.35 -31.98 22.60
C ASN A 468 14.19 -31.64 21.64
N LEU A 469 13.51 -30.53 21.92
CA LEU A 469 12.38 -30.01 21.14
C LEU A 469 12.87 -28.93 20.19
N LEU A 470 13.10 -29.33 18.93
CA LEU A 470 13.70 -28.46 17.93
C LEU A 470 12.70 -27.55 17.23
N SER A 471 11.46 -27.96 17.00
CA SER A 471 10.45 -27.12 16.32
C SER A 471 9.05 -27.61 16.65
N VAL A 472 8.10 -26.69 16.77
CA VAL A 472 6.68 -27.03 16.98
C VAL A 472 5.83 -26.15 16.08
N GLN A 473 4.91 -26.76 15.33
CA GLN A 473 4.01 -26.03 14.45
C GLN A 473 2.62 -26.65 14.42
N VAL A 474 1.60 -25.81 14.30
CA VAL A 474 0.20 -26.24 14.12
C VAL A 474 0.06 -27.03 12.82
N TYR A 475 -0.29 -28.31 12.94
CA TYR A 475 -0.66 -29.14 11.79
C TYR A 475 -2.12 -28.85 11.39
N ASN A 476 -3.02 -28.92 12.37
CA ASN A 476 -4.44 -28.62 12.23
C ASN A 476 -5.01 -28.07 13.55
N GLY A 477 -6.33 -27.88 13.65
CA GLY A 477 -6.95 -27.31 14.87
C GLY A 477 -6.85 -28.18 16.14
N GLU A 478 -6.42 -29.42 16.03
CA GLU A 478 -6.39 -30.40 17.13
C GLU A 478 -5.01 -31.03 17.36
N THR A 479 -4.05 -30.78 16.47
CA THR A 479 -2.75 -31.48 16.44
C THR A 479 -1.60 -30.52 16.18
N LEU A 480 -0.52 -30.68 16.96
CA LEU A 480 0.78 -30.03 16.77
C LEU A 480 1.77 -31.01 16.16
N SER A 481 2.47 -30.60 15.10
CA SER A 481 3.67 -31.30 14.63
C SER A 481 4.85 -30.90 15.50
N VAL A 482 5.54 -31.88 16.08
CA VAL A 482 6.76 -31.68 16.89
C VAL A 482 7.97 -32.31 16.19
N LEU A 483 9.07 -31.56 16.12
CA LEU A 483 10.38 -32.03 15.65
C LEU A 483 11.27 -32.29 16.86
N LEU A 484 11.69 -33.54 17.02
CA LEU A 484 12.45 -34.05 18.15
C LEU A 484 13.88 -34.40 17.73
N GLU A 485 14.82 -34.26 18.66
CA GLU A 485 16.20 -34.70 18.51
C GLU A 485 16.62 -35.54 19.72
N TYR A 486 17.17 -36.72 19.43
CA TYR A 486 17.83 -37.56 20.41
C TYR A 486 19.35 -37.47 20.24
N ARG A 487 20.06 -37.21 21.34
CA ARG A 487 21.52 -37.18 21.41
C ARG A 487 22.04 -38.22 22.37
N SER A 488 23.14 -38.87 22.02
CA SER A 488 23.83 -39.78 22.92
C SER A 488 24.57 -38.99 24.01
N SER A 489 24.39 -39.41 25.28
CA SER A 489 25.06 -38.83 26.44
C SER A 489 26.59 -39.05 26.43
N GLU A 490 27.10 -40.02 25.67
CA GLU A 490 28.53 -40.39 25.67
C GLU A 490 29.37 -39.60 24.66
N ARG A 491 28.78 -39.08 23.57
CA ARG A 491 29.53 -38.42 22.46
C ARG A 491 28.94 -37.09 21.98
N ASP A 492 27.79 -36.66 22.51
CA ASP A 492 27.01 -35.49 22.01
C ASP A 492 26.71 -35.56 20.50
N ASP A 493 26.66 -36.77 19.95
CA ASP A 493 26.29 -37.02 18.57
C ASP A 493 24.77 -37.16 18.46
N VAL A 494 24.22 -36.58 17.39
CA VAL A 494 22.81 -36.70 17.03
C VAL A 494 22.55 -38.12 16.53
N MET A 495 21.78 -38.88 17.30
CA MET A 495 21.46 -40.27 17.00
C MET A 495 20.32 -40.34 15.99
N PHE A 496 19.24 -39.61 16.27
CA PHE A 496 18.14 -39.47 15.31
C PHE A 496 17.36 -38.16 15.51
N ASN A 497 16.69 -37.76 14.44
CA ASN A 497 15.62 -36.78 14.47
C ASN A 497 14.31 -37.44 14.10
N ALA A 498 13.22 -37.03 14.73
CA ALA A 498 11.89 -37.56 14.44
C ALA A 498 10.88 -36.42 14.32
N VAL A 499 9.92 -36.57 13.42
CA VAL A 499 8.73 -35.72 13.37
C VAL A 499 7.56 -36.54 13.86
N ALA A 500 6.80 -36.01 14.81
CA ALA A 500 5.65 -36.68 15.38
C ALA A 500 4.46 -35.73 15.49
N GLN A 501 3.26 -36.30 15.48
CA GLN A 501 2.02 -35.57 15.69
C GLN A 501 1.61 -35.68 17.16
N LEU A 502 1.37 -34.54 17.80
CA LEU A 502 0.93 -34.42 19.18
C LEU A 502 -0.52 -33.92 19.22
N PRO A 503 -1.50 -34.79 19.51
CA PRO A 503 -2.87 -34.38 19.77
C PRO A 503 -2.92 -33.44 20.97
N VAL A 504 -3.55 -32.29 20.79
CA VAL A 504 -3.51 -31.20 21.77
C VAL A 504 -4.53 -31.42 22.90
N LYS A 505 -5.67 -32.06 22.61
CA LYS A 505 -6.76 -32.27 23.59
C LYS A 505 -6.31 -32.98 24.88
N PRO A 506 -5.57 -34.11 24.85
CA PRO A 506 -5.03 -34.73 26.05
C PRO A 506 -4.09 -33.80 26.84
N VAL A 507 -3.28 -33.00 26.14
CA VAL A 507 -2.33 -32.06 26.74
C VAL A 507 -3.06 -30.90 27.43
N LEU A 508 -4.13 -30.38 26.82
CA LEU A 508 -4.97 -29.33 27.42
C LEU A 508 -5.68 -29.80 28.68
N ASN A 509 -6.03 -31.09 28.78
CA ASN A 509 -6.62 -31.65 30.00
C ASN A 509 -5.64 -31.74 31.17
N LEU A 510 -4.33 -31.65 30.89
CA LEU A 510 -3.29 -31.55 31.93
C LEU A 510 -3.11 -30.09 32.40
N ALA A 511 -3.55 -29.10 31.61
CA ALA A 511 -3.51 -27.68 31.98
C ALA A 511 -4.61 -27.35 33.02
N ASN A 512 -4.39 -27.77 34.26
CA ASN A 512 -5.31 -27.56 35.39
C ASN A 512 -4.80 -26.52 36.39
N GLU A 513 -3.51 -26.15 36.33
CA GLU A 513 -2.93 -25.16 37.22
C GLU A 513 -3.31 -23.74 36.76
N ALA A 514 -3.76 -22.92 37.71
CA ALA A 514 -4.02 -21.51 37.44
C ALA A 514 -2.69 -20.79 37.16
N PHE A 515 -2.69 -19.97 36.10
CA PHE A 515 -1.56 -19.11 35.80
C PHE A 515 -1.42 -18.05 36.91
N GLY A 516 -0.23 -17.89 37.49
CA GLY A 516 0.01 -17.08 38.69
C GLY A 516 1.42 -16.51 38.81
N GLU A 517 1.86 -16.15 40.02
CA GLU A 517 3.15 -15.48 40.31
C GLU A 517 4.41 -16.33 40.06
N LEU A 518 4.27 -17.63 39.80
CA LEU A 518 5.42 -18.51 39.54
C LEU A 518 5.92 -18.37 38.10
N ALA A 519 7.25 -18.34 37.96
CA ALA A 519 7.89 -18.55 36.67
C ALA A 519 7.44 -19.86 36.04
N LEU A 520 7.25 -19.91 34.71
CA LEU A 520 6.74 -21.08 34.00
C LEU A 520 7.58 -22.37 34.25
N GLU A 521 8.85 -22.24 34.59
CA GLU A 521 9.74 -23.35 34.98
C GLU A 521 9.38 -24.03 36.31
N GLY A 522 8.63 -23.35 37.18
CA GLY A 522 8.20 -23.85 38.49
C GLY A 522 7.01 -24.81 38.44
N TYR A 523 6.37 -24.96 37.26
CA TYR A 523 5.22 -25.83 37.05
C TYR A 523 5.62 -27.31 36.89
N GLU A 524 4.74 -28.23 37.28
CA GLU A 524 4.97 -29.67 37.14
C GLU A 524 5.14 -30.03 35.65
N CYS A 525 6.23 -30.77 35.34
CA CYS A 525 6.53 -31.17 33.97
C CYS A 525 5.90 -32.54 33.66
N HIS A 526 4.91 -32.54 32.77
CA HIS A 526 4.21 -33.75 32.34
C HIS A 526 4.85 -34.40 31.10
N ASP A 527 5.05 -35.72 31.13
CA ASP A 527 5.50 -36.46 29.95
C ASP A 527 4.33 -36.70 28.98
N VAL A 528 4.44 -36.10 27.79
CA VAL A 528 3.45 -36.18 26.72
C VAL A 528 3.88 -37.13 25.58
N GLY A 529 5.04 -37.79 25.70
CA GLY A 529 5.53 -38.71 24.67
C GLY A 529 4.57 -39.86 24.36
N ARG A 530 3.82 -40.32 25.36
CA ARG A 530 2.76 -41.34 25.23
C ARG A 530 1.58 -40.93 24.32
N PHE A 531 1.41 -39.63 24.04
CA PHE A 531 0.34 -39.15 23.18
C PHE A 531 0.78 -38.97 21.73
N LEU A 532 2.07 -39.15 21.43
CA LEU A 532 2.57 -38.98 20.07
C LEU A 532 2.01 -40.04 19.13
N THR A 533 1.61 -39.59 17.95
CA THR A 533 1.07 -40.40 16.83
C THR A 533 1.83 -40.08 15.55
N GLN A 534 1.73 -40.94 14.51
CA GLN A 534 2.29 -40.71 13.17
C GLN A 534 3.76 -40.25 13.21
N ILE A 535 4.60 -41.08 13.84
CA ILE A 535 6.01 -40.78 14.07
C ILE A 535 6.81 -41.18 12.84
N HIS A 536 7.57 -40.23 12.30
CA HIS A 536 8.45 -40.42 11.16
C HIS A 536 9.90 -40.24 11.59
N SER A 537 10.72 -41.28 11.44
CA SER A 537 12.15 -41.23 11.76
C SER A 537 12.94 -40.65 10.58
N LEU A 538 13.77 -39.65 10.85
CA LEU A 538 14.66 -39.05 9.83
C LEU A 538 16.09 -39.62 9.91
N GLY A 539 16.33 -40.60 10.79
CA GLY A 539 17.67 -41.08 11.10
C GLY A 539 18.61 -39.95 11.55
N PRO A 540 19.94 -40.08 11.35
CA PRO A 540 20.91 -39.05 11.72
C PRO A 540 20.89 -37.88 10.72
N PHE A 541 19.85 -37.04 10.83
CA PHE A 541 19.66 -35.86 9.99
C PHE A 541 19.66 -34.60 10.85
N HIS A 542 20.75 -33.83 10.87
CA HIS A 542 20.90 -32.60 11.68
C HIS A 542 19.84 -31.51 11.38
N ALA A 543 18.62 -31.73 11.85
CA ALA A 543 17.46 -30.88 11.64
C ALA A 543 17.57 -29.64 12.53
N VAL A 544 16.93 -28.55 12.10
CA VAL A 544 16.91 -27.29 12.85
C VAL A 544 15.51 -26.71 12.92
N SER A 545 14.76 -26.78 11.83
CA SER A 545 13.40 -26.24 11.77
C SER A 545 12.52 -27.09 10.88
N MET A 546 11.21 -26.92 11.04
CA MET A 546 10.19 -27.63 10.29
C MET A 546 9.11 -26.65 9.81
N ALA A 547 8.57 -26.90 8.62
CA ALA A 547 7.36 -26.28 8.11
C ALA A 547 6.33 -27.36 7.78
N VAL A 548 5.07 -27.22 8.22
CA VAL A 548 4.01 -28.22 8.00
C VAL A 548 2.77 -27.62 7.35
N SER A 549 2.04 -28.44 6.61
CA SER A 549 0.76 -28.09 6.01
C SER A 549 -0.25 -29.21 6.24
N GLY A 550 -1.17 -29.02 7.19
CA GLY A 550 -2.26 -29.96 7.46
C GLY A 550 -3.12 -30.30 6.24
N PRO A 551 -3.66 -29.31 5.50
CA PRO A 551 -4.51 -29.58 4.35
C PRO A 551 -3.82 -30.35 3.23
N ARG A 552 -2.49 -30.27 3.14
CA ARG A 552 -1.69 -30.98 2.13
C ARG A 552 -1.01 -32.23 2.67
N ARG A 553 -1.09 -32.50 3.98
CA ARG A 553 -0.42 -33.60 4.68
C ARG A 553 1.09 -33.63 4.48
N LEU A 554 1.73 -32.46 4.34
CA LEU A 554 3.16 -32.37 4.05
C LEU A 554 3.93 -31.75 5.20
N ALA A 555 5.14 -32.27 5.44
CA ALA A 555 6.15 -31.65 6.28
C ALA A 555 7.45 -31.44 5.50
N ALA A 556 8.10 -30.32 5.76
CA ALA A 556 9.42 -29.95 5.25
C ALA A 556 10.37 -29.71 6.41
N VAL A 557 11.47 -30.46 6.50
CA VAL A 557 12.45 -30.34 7.58
C VAL A 557 13.77 -29.84 7.02
N PHE A 558 14.27 -28.75 7.59
CA PHE A 558 15.50 -28.08 7.15
C PHE A 558 16.68 -28.42 8.07
N SER A 559 17.84 -28.68 7.45
CA SER A 559 19.12 -28.86 8.13
C SER A 559 20.06 -27.70 7.84
N ARG A 560 20.45 -26.94 8.88
CA ARG A 560 21.40 -25.83 8.74
C ARG A 560 22.80 -26.29 8.33
N ARG A 561 23.26 -27.44 8.83
CA ARG A 561 24.60 -27.99 8.55
C ARG A 561 24.75 -28.39 7.09
N THR A 562 23.74 -29.07 6.55
CA THR A 562 23.78 -29.61 5.18
C THR A 562 23.15 -28.69 4.14
N LYS A 563 22.42 -27.65 4.58
CA LYS A 563 21.55 -26.80 3.75
C LYS A 563 20.55 -27.61 2.91
N LYS A 564 20.18 -28.82 3.37
CA LYS A 564 19.21 -29.70 2.73
C LYS A 564 17.83 -29.53 3.37
N VAL A 565 16.81 -29.72 2.54
CA VAL A 565 15.40 -29.84 2.97
C VAL A 565 14.94 -31.25 2.63
N ARG A 566 14.30 -31.92 3.58
CA ARG A 566 13.56 -33.17 3.35
C ARG A 566 12.07 -32.89 3.37
N LEU A 567 11.36 -33.38 2.37
CA LEU A 567 9.91 -33.28 2.24
C LEU A 567 9.33 -34.69 2.35
N PHE A 568 8.27 -34.85 3.12
CA PHE A 568 7.58 -36.12 3.25
C PHE A 568 6.10 -35.90 3.56
N ASP A 569 5.30 -36.92 3.23
CA ASP A 569 3.90 -37.01 3.63
C ASP A 569 3.83 -37.42 5.10
N VAL A 570 3.08 -36.67 5.89
CA VAL A 570 2.95 -36.85 7.34
C VAL A 570 1.97 -37.98 7.69
N ASP A 571 1.05 -38.29 6.77
CA ASP A 571 0.01 -39.29 6.97
C ASP A 571 0.31 -40.60 6.23
N ALA A 572 1.42 -40.69 5.50
CA ALA A 572 1.84 -41.94 4.88
C ALA A 572 2.27 -42.96 5.96
N GLU A 573 1.77 -44.19 5.85
CA GLU A 573 2.32 -45.29 6.63
C GLU A 573 3.69 -45.63 6.00
N GLU A 574 4.74 -45.78 6.83
CA GLU A 574 6.04 -46.23 6.34
C GLU A 574 5.81 -47.62 5.69
N GLU A 575 5.87 -47.68 4.36
CA GLU A 575 5.93 -48.97 3.65
C GLU A 575 7.20 -49.65 4.17
N GLU A 576 7.05 -50.75 4.90
CA GLU A 576 8.16 -51.63 5.26
C GLU A 576 8.84 -52.03 3.95
N GLU A 577 9.96 -51.39 3.60
CA GLU A 577 10.87 -51.95 2.61
C GLU A 577 11.36 -53.27 3.21
N GLU A 578 10.69 -54.38 2.84
CA GLU A 578 11.21 -55.73 3.02
C GLU A 578 12.61 -55.73 2.41
N GLU A 579 13.65 -55.68 3.25
CA GLU A 579 15.01 -55.95 2.82
C GLU A 579 15.01 -57.39 2.29
N GLU A 580 14.94 -57.55 0.96
CA GLU A 580 15.23 -58.81 0.29
C GLU A 580 16.67 -59.20 0.65
N GLU A 581 16.82 -60.10 1.63
CA GLU A 581 18.05 -60.85 1.88
C GLU A 581 18.36 -61.69 0.61
N GLU A 582 19.14 -61.13 -0.32
CA GLU A 582 19.82 -61.94 -1.33
C GLU A 582 21.01 -62.67 -0.68
N GLY A 583 20.86 -63.99 -0.52
CA GLY A 583 21.91 -64.93 -0.11
C GLY A 583 22.81 -65.42 -1.24
#